data_AF-A0A368MGX2-F1
#
_entry.id   AF-A0A368MGX2-F1
#
_cell.length_a   1.000
_cell.length_b   1.000
_cell.length_c   1.000
_cell.angle_alpha   90.00
_cell.angle_beta   90.00
_cell.angle_gamma   90.00
#
_symmetry.space_group_name_H-M   'P 1'
#
loop_
_entity.id
_entity.type
_entity.pdbx_description
1 polymer ?
#
loop_
_entity_poly.entity_id
_entity_poly.type
_entity_poly.pdbx_seq_one_letter_code
_entity_poly.pdbx_strand_id
1 'polypeptide(L)'
;MYDLKSSDLYSDEYATYNVSFYIPDGKILAAYAKDGKLLRTIEKYKDIKLPKDIRMAIAERFPNWTVVSDVYRVNYHYLNEVTKKLYEVRLENGGKKIKVKLNEKGDFM
;
A
#
# COMPACT_ATOMS: atom_id res chain seq x y z
N MET A 1 5.35 31.08 33.50
CA MET A 1 5.21 31.01 32.03
C MET A 1 4.65 29.63 31.73
N TYR A 2 3.46 29.54 31.15
CA TYR A 2 2.86 28.26 30.80
C TYR A 2 3.52 27.77 29.51
N ASP A 3 4.19 26.61 29.54
CA ASP A 3 4.90 26.06 28.40
C ASP A 3 3.89 25.42 27.43
N LEU A 4 3.63 26.10 26.32
CA LEU A 4 2.70 25.64 25.29
C LEU A 4 3.18 24.36 24.58
N LYS A 5 4.45 23.95 24.77
CA LYS A 5 5.01 22.73 24.15
C LYS A 5 4.66 21.44 24.90
N SER A 6 4.12 21.52 26.11
CA SER A 6 3.76 20.33 26.91
C SER A 6 2.26 20.04 26.95
N SER A 7 1.47 20.74 26.14
CA SER A 7 0.02 20.54 26.08
C SER A 7 -0.29 19.49 25.01
N ASP A 8 -1.09 18.48 25.34
CA ASP A 8 -1.63 17.46 24.43
C ASP A 8 -2.39 18.04 23.20
N LEU A 9 -2.56 19.36 23.15
CA LEU A 9 -3.15 20.11 22.03
C LEU A 9 -2.12 20.68 21.05
N TYR A 10 -0.81 20.56 21.30
CA TYR A 10 0.24 20.93 20.34
C TYR A 10 0.50 19.74 19.41
N SER A 11 -0.47 19.46 18.54
CA SER A 11 -0.26 18.53 17.43
C SER A 11 0.69 19.20 16.42
N ASP A 12 1.74 18.49 16.02
CA ASP A 12 2.65 18.78 14.89
C ASP A 12 1.92 18.96 13.53
N GLU A 13 0.59 19.01 13.53
CA GLU A 13 -0.31 19.23 12.41
C GLU A 13 -0.06 20.53 11.63
N TYR A 14 0.64 21.52 12.20
CA TYR A 14 1.05 22.70 11.44
C TYR A 14 2.30 22.49 10.57
N ALA A 15 3.05 21.39 10.74
CA ALA A 15 4.31 21.14 10.02
C ALA A 15 4.17 20.27 8.78
N THR A 16 3.00 19.68 8.56
CA THR A 16 2.76 18.78 7.43
C THR A 16 1.50 19.14 6.67
N TYR A 17 1.53 18.95 5.36
CA TYR A 17 0.33 19.03 4.54
C TYR A 17 0.12 17.70 3.82
N ASN A 18 -1.15 17.35 3.63
CA ASN A 18 -1.55 16.11 2.97
C ASN A 18 -2.14 16.41 1.60
N VAL A 19 -1.74 15.62 0.62
CA VAL A 19 -2.31 15.63 -0.73
C VAL A 19 -2.95 14.27 -0.99
N SER A 20 -4.23 14.28 -1.35
CA SER A 20 -4.99 13.08 -1.66
C SER A 20 -5.34 13.05 -3.14
N PHE A 21 -4.97 11.96 -3.80
CA PHE A 21 -5.36 11.68 -5.19
C PHE A 21 -6.34 10.52 -5.21
N TYR A 22 -7.43 10.70 -5.97
CA TYR A 22 -8.44 9.68 -6.20
C TYR A 22 -8.54 9.45 -7.71
N ILE A 23 -8.18 8.25 -8.14
CA ILE A 23 -8.43 7.75 -9.49
C ILE A 23 -9.42 6.57 -9.37
N PRO A 24 -10.14 6.18 -10.44
CA PRO A 24 -11.16 5.13 -10.35
C PRO A 24 -10.66 3.86 -9.64
N ASP A 25 -9.43 3.44 -9.95
CA ASP A 25 -8.86 2.18 -9.48
C ASP A 25 -7.82 2.36 -8.36
N GLY A 26 -7.70 3.57 -7.79
CA GLY A 26 -6.57 3.90 -6.92
C GLY A 26 -6.77 5.10 -6.01
N LYS A 27 -6.15 5.04 -4.83
CA LYS A 27 -6.09 6.15 -3.88
C LYS A 27 -4.66 6.32 -3.41
N ILE A 28 -4.19 7.57 -3.39
CA ILE A 28 -2.87 7.94 -2.88
C ILE A 28 -3.08 9.03 -1.84
N LEU A 29 -2.54 8.81 -0.64
CA LEU A 29 -2.40 9.82 0.39
C LEU A 29 -0.92 10.08 0.61
N ALA A 30 -0.47 11.30 0.28
CA ALA A 30 0.91 11.73 0.45
C ALA A 30 0.99 12.80 1.55
N ALA A 31 1.95 12.68 2.45
CA ALA A 31 2.23 13.69 3.47
C ALA A 31 3.60 14.32 3.21
N TYR A 32 3.65 15.65 3.26
CA TYR A 32 4.85 16.44 3.00
C TYR A 32 5.19 17.31 4.20
N ALA A 33 6.48 17.59 4.41
CA ALA A 33 6.93 18.62 5.34
C ALA A 33 6.71 20.03 4.75
N LYS A 34 6.82 21.06 5.60
CA LYS A 34 6.69 22.48 5.21
C LYS A 34 7.58 22.90 4.04
N ASP A 35 8.77 22.30 3.91
CA ASP A 35 9.74 22.57 2.84
C ASP A 35 9.43 21.83 1.53
N GLY A 36 8.35 21.05 1.49
CA GLY A 36 7.94 20.24 0.35
C GLY A 36 8.57 18.85 0.29
N LYS A 37 9.36 18.44 1.30
CA LYS A 37 9.93 17.08 1.36
C LYS A 37 8.83 16.03 1.56
N LEU A 38 8.81 14.99 0.73
CA LEU A 38 7.90 13.85 0.89
C LEU A 38 8.26 13.05 2.13
N LEU A 39 7.33 12.93 3.07
CA LEU A 39 7.52 12.19 4.32
C LEU A 39 7.00 10.75 4.21
N ARG A 40 5.81 10.56 3.66
CA ARG A 40 5.21 9.23 3.49
C ARG A 40 4.16 9.20 2.41
N THR A 41 3.96 8.01 1.84
CA THR A 41 2.78 7.72 1.01
C THR A 41 2.06 6.49 1.55
N ILE A 42 0.73 6.53 1.47
CA ILE A 42 -0.15 5.37 1.64
C ILE A 42 -0.96 5.25 0.36
N GLU A 43 -0.66 4.22 -0.41
CA GLU A 43 -1.26 3.99 -1.72
C GLU A 43 -2.01 2.67 -1.74
N LYS A 44 -3.16 2.67 -2.40
CA LYS A 44 -3.99 1.48 -2.58
C LYS A 44 -4.59 1.49 -3.96
N TYR A 45 -4.32 0.44 -4.71
CA TYR A 45 -4.86 0.19 -6.04
C TYR A 45 -5.68 -1.10 -6.02
N LYS A 46 -6.70 -1.18 -6.86
CA LYS A 46 -7.57 -2.35 -7.01
C LYS A 46 -7.51 -2.85 -8.44
N ASP A 47 -7.52 -4.16 -8.58
CA ASP A 47 -7.69 -4.87 -9.86
C ASP A 47 -6.69 -4.39 -10.93
N ILE A 48 -5.44 -4.21 -10.51
CA ILE A 48 -4.37 -3.76 -11.40
C ILE A 48 -3.81 -4.93 -12.19
N LYS A 49 -3.12 -4.64 -13.30
CA LYS A 49 -2.32 -5.66 -13.98
C LYS A 49 -1.15 -6.08 -13.10
N LEU A 50 -1.32 -7.20 -12.38
CA LEU A 50 -0.27 -7.79 -11.53
C LEU A 50 1.03 -7.98 -12.32
N PRO A 51 2.23 -7.69 -11.76
CA PRO A 51 3.50 -7.93 -12.42
C PRO A 51 3.75 -9.38 -12.79
N LYS A 52 4.68 -9.63 -13.74
CA LYS A 52 4.99 -10.98 -14.22
C LYS A 52 5.36 -11.94 -13.09
N ASP A 53 6.23 -11.51 -12.18
CA ASP A 53 6.75 -12.36 -11.10
C ASP A 53 5.63 -12.79 -10.13
N ILE A 54 4.71 -11.87 -9.80
CA ILE A 54 3.53 -12.18 -8.98
C ILE A 54 2.63 -13.19 -9.69
N ARG A 55 2.37 -13.00 -10.99
CA ARG A 55 1.54 -13.93 -11.77
C ARG A 55 2.17 -15.31 -11.86
N MET A 56 3.48 -15.40 -12.08
CA MET A 56 4.21 -16.67 -12.13
C MET A 56 4.17 -17.39 -10.78
N ALA A 57 4.49 -16.70 -9.68
CA ALA A 57 4.45 -17.28 -8.34
C ALA A 57 3.06 -17.84 -7.97
N ILE A 58 1.98 -17.14 -8.35
CA ILE A 58 0.61 -17.62 -8.17
C ILE A 58 0.33 -18.84 -9.04
N ALA A 59 0.66 -18.80 -10.33
CA ALA A 59 0.40 -19.90 -11.26
C ALA A 59 1.14 -21.18 -10.87
N GLU A 60 2.38 -21.06 -10.37
CA GLU A 60 3.19 -22.18 -9.91
C GLU A 60 2.64 -22.80 -8.62
N ARG A 61 2.25 -21.98 -7.63
CA ARG A 61 1.77 -22.48 -6.34
C ARG A 61 0.32 -22.93 -6.35
N PHE A 62 -0.52 -22.30 -7.17
CA PHE A 62 -1.96 -22.53 -7.25
C PHE A 62 -2.39 -22.85 -8.69
N PRO A 63 -1.94 -23.99 -9.25
CA PRO A 63 -2.33 -24.39 -10.60
C PRO A 63 -3.85 -24.55 -10.72
N ASN A 64 -4.41 -24.11 -11.84
CA ASN A 64 -5.85 -24.10 -12.15
C ASN A 64 -6.71 -23.16 -11.27
N TRP A 65 -6.10 -22.29 -10.46
CA TRP A 65 -6.83 -21.24 -9.77
C TRP A 65 -6.90 -19.97 -10.62
N THR A 66 -8.07 -19.32 -10.61
CA THR A 66 -8.29 -18.07 -11.34
C THR A 66 -8.11 -16.88 -10.40
N VAL A 67 -7.36 -15.87 -10.82
CA VAL A 67 -7.31 -14.57 -10.14
C VAL A 67 -8.61 -13.82 -10.39
N VAL A 68 -9.37 -13.53 -9.33
CA VAL A 68 -10.68 -12.87 -9.44
C VAL A 68 -10.65 -11.39 -9.06
N SER A 69 -9.70 -10.98 -8.24
CA SER A 69 -9.49 -9.58 -7.85
C SER A 69 -8.13 -9.42 -7.17
N ASP A 70 -7.57 -8.23 -7.19
CA ASP A 70 -6.38 -7.88 -6.42
C ASP A 70 -6.48 -6.53 -5.72
N VAL A 71 -5.69 -6.38 -4.67
CA VAL A 71 -5.42 -5.11 -4.03
C VAL A 71 -3.92 -4.96 -3.89
N TYR A 72 -3.37 -3.96 -4.56
CA TYR A 72 -1.97 -3.58 -4.44
C TYR A 72 -1.81 -2.41 -3.48
N ARG A 73 -0.91 -2.53 -2.52
CA ARG A 73 -0.62 -1.50 -1.52
C ARG A 73 0.84 -1.12 -1.57
N VAL A 74 1.10 0.19 -1.57
CA VAL A 74 2.44 0.76 -1.47
C VAL A 74 2.47 1.67 -0.26
N ASN A 75 3.47 1.48 0.60
CA ASN A 75 3.72 2.38 1.72
C ASN A 75 5.18 2.82 1.67
N TYR A 76 5.39 4.11 1.55
CA TYR A 76 6.70 4.74 1.66
C TYR A 76 6.80 5.49 2.99
N HIS A 77 7.97 5.45 3.62
CA HIS A 77 8.28 6.25 4.80
C HIS A 77 9.73 6.74 4.75
N TYR A 78 9.93 8.06 4.81
CA TYR A 78 11.24 8.68 4.58
C TYR A 78 12.34 8.20 5.55
N LEU A 79 12.02 7.98 6.83
CA LEU A 79 13.00 7.54 7.83
C LEU A 79 13.63 6.17 7.52
N ASN A 80 12.88 5.30 6.87
CA ASN A 80 13.33 3.93 6.66
C ASN A 80 13.88 3.74 5.25
N GLU A 81 13.62 4.69 4.33
CA GLU A 81 13.82 4.58 2.87
C GLU A 81 13.26 3.30 2.21
N VAL A 82 12.61 2.42 2.98
CA VAL A 82 12.00 1.19 2.51
C VAL A 82 10.59 1.49 2.01
N THR A 83 10.35 1.11 0.75
CA THR A 83 9.00 1.06 0.18
C THR A 83 8.44 -0.34 0.35
N LYS A 84 7.39 -0.50 1.17
CA LYS A 84 6.70 -1.78 1.36
C LYS A 84 5.62 -1.97 0.31
N LYS A 85 5.74 -3.02 -0.48
CA LYS A 85 4.78 -3.40 -1.52
C LYS A 85 4.10 -4.71 -1.14
N LEU A 86 2.77 -4.72 -1.20
CA LEU A 86 1.96 -5.88 -0.86
C LEU A 86 0.88 -6.10 -1.91
N TYR A 87 0.81 -7.32 -2.44
CA TYR A 87 -0.25 -7.79 -3.31
C TYR A 87 -1.17 -8.71 -2.51
N GLU A 88 -2.41 -8.29 -2.27
CA GLU A 88 -3.47 -9.17 -1.77
C GLU A 88 -4.28 -9.69 -2.95
N VAL A 89 -4.16 -10.96 -3.29
CA VAL A 89 -4.83 -11.54 -4.46
C VAL A 89 -5.90 -12.52 -4.00
N ARG A 90 -7.12 -12.39 -4.54
CA ARG A 90 -8.18 -13.39 -4.35
C ARG A 90 -8.14 -14.38 -5.50
N LEU A 91 -8.17 -15.66 -5.15
CA LEU A 91 -8.16 -16.77 -6.09
C LEU A 91 -9.45 -17.58 -5.94
N GLU A 92 -9.93 -18.12 -7.05
CA GLU A 92 -11.10 -19.01 -7.08
C GLU A 92 -10.80 -20.30 -7.87
N ASN A 93 -11.27 -21.43 -7.35
CA ASN A 93 -11.23 -22.72 -8.03
C ASN A 93 -12.41 -23.59 -7.55
N GLY A 94 -13.27 -24.01 -8.48
CA GLY A 94 -14.40 -24.90 -8.17
C GLY A 94 -15.32 -24.37 -7.06
N GLY A 95 -15.56 -23.06 -7.02
CA GLY A 95 -16.39 -22.40 -5.99
C GLY A 95 -15.68 -22.13 -4.65
N LYS A 96 -14.44 -22.60 -4.46
CA LYS A 96 -13.62 -22.24 -3.29
C LYS A 96 -12.91 -20.92 -3.56
N LYS A 97 -12.89 -20.04 -2.55
CA LYS A 97 -12.19 -18.75 -2.60
C LYS A 97 -11.13 -18.68 -1.52
N ILE A 98 -9.92 -18.27 -1.90
CA ILE A 98 -8.82 -17.99 -0.97
C ILE A 98 -8.24 -16.60 -1.22
N LYS A 99 -7.63 -16.02 -0.19
CA LYS A 99 -6.83 -14.81 -0.33
C LYS A 99 -5.38 -15.16 -0.04
N VAL A 100 -4.49 -14.76 -0.92
CA VAL A 100 -3.04 -14.90 -0.76
C VAL A 100 -2.38 -13.52 -0.71
N LYS A 101 -1.24 -13.43 -0.04
CA LYS A 101 -0.44 -12.22 0.08
C LYS A 101 0.94 -12.46 -0.47
N LEU A 102 1.44 -11.53 -1.28
CA LEU A 102 2.78 -11.59 -1.85
C LEU A 102 3.51 -10.24 -1.70
N ASN A 103 4.82 -10.28 -1.50
CA ASN A 103 5.68 -9.11 -1.60
C ASN A 103 6.01 -8.78 -3.08
N GLU A 104 6.85 -7.77 -3.34
CA GLU A 104 7.23 -7.41 -4.72
C GLU A 104 8.05 -8.45 -5.49
N LYS A 105 8.62 -9.44 -4.80
CA LYS A 105 9.42 -10.52 -5.41
C LYS A 105 8.59 -11.76 -5.75
N GLY A 106 7.30 -11.77 -5.37
CA GLY A 106 6.44 -12.95 -5.51
C GLY A 106 6.60 -13.94 -4.35
N ASP A 107 7.28 -13.56 -3.26
CA ASP A 107 7.32 -14.40 -2.06
C ASP A 107 5.99 -14.29 -1.32
N PHE A 108 5.44 -15.42 -0.94
CA PHE A 108 4.19 -15.47 -0.17
C PHE A 108 4.43 -15.12 1.30
N MET A 109 3.51 -14.36 1.89
CA MET A 109 3.55 -13.85 3.27
C MET A 109 2.43 -14.42 4.14
#